data_AF-A0AAR2J9P6-F1
#
_entry.id   AF-A0AAR2J9P6-F1
#
_cell.length_a   1.000
_cell.length_b   1.000
_cell.length_c   1.000
_cell.angle_alpha   90.00
_cell.angle_beta   90.00
_cell.angle_gamma   90.00
#
_symmetry.space_group_name_H-M   'P 1'
#
loop_
_entity.id
_entity.type
_entity.pdbx_description
1 polymer ?
#
loop_
_entity_poly.entity_id
_entity_poly.type
_entity_poly.pdbx_seq_one_letter_code
_entity_poly.pdbx_strand_id
1 'polypeptide(L)'
;MDAIRDLISGALPLLVRNLLDKVIERLQEIGVSQIDDLNLVTIEDLEGVLKPIQCRRLIKAFSAEPQSNLEPCNDPVTLQLHLACPDSLMSASPCTATLSDSFQIPWHKLPSELIKALNEKKRPMPALRREMIRIVVDDLLASGSRPGRTKLRHVAQQIVERFPKSFSDVSGDIIVGSGYDSLMLQMENRVENCLRQTAQTFSRQAGERAPKKPKLSDKYGCVEWQPFPPVNDEDYENKRIELCNSHKENLLSDAHVKQLMKETYYRQRLDINNENTNVNTLMEKWPYLFEASGLFDHCETLIGFAVQVKLAEELSKKGQVVKDFIRTREASAGEKMNQGPLEMLRCLTSYFKEKTEVLLVANKDGQKELPRTPCIIVIGKYRISIVSCFRELLIVKRVK
;
A
#
# COMPACT_ATOMS: atom_id res chain seq x y z
N MET A 1 42.22 1.87 -14.02
CA MET A 1 40.88 1.57 -14.57
C MET A 1 40.34 0.20 -14.17
N ASP A 2 41.09 -0.91 -14.30
CA ASP A 2 40.50 -2.25 -14.04
C ASP A 2 40.00 -2.45 -12.60
N ALA A 3 40.70 -1.94 -11.58
CA ALA A 3 40.19 -1.95 -10.21
C ALA A 3 38.89 -1.14 -10.02
N ILE A 4 38.68 -0.08 -10.81
CA ILE A 4 37.42 0.70 -10.84
C ILE A 4 36.32 -0.13 -11.52
N ARG A 5 36.64 -0.83 -12.62
CA ARG A 5 35.73 -1.77 -13.32
C ARG A 5 35.27 -2.90 -12.40
N ASP A 6 36.17 -3.47 -11.60
CA ASP A 6 35.85 -4.52 -10.63
C ASP A 6 34.94 -3.99 -9.51
N LEU A 7 35.22 -2.78 -9.00
CA LEU A 7 34.41 -2.15 -7.95
C LEU A 7 32.99 -1.79 -8.44
N ILE A 8 32.86 -1.26 -9.67
CA ILE A 8 31.54 -1.04 -10.31
C ILE A 8 30.80 -2.38 -10.50
N SER A 9 31.52 -3.43 -10.92
CA SER A 9 30.95 -4.77 -11.11
C SER A 9 30.47 -5.40 -9.78
N GLY A 10 31.18 -5.17 -8.68
CA GLY A 10 30.76 -5.56 -7.34
C GLY A 10 29.53 -4.79 -6.84
N ALA A 11 29.46 -3.49 -7.10
CA ALA A 11 28.32 -2.64 -6.73
C ALA A 11 27.04 -2.95 -7.54
N LEU A 12 27.22 -3.28 -8.83
CA LEU A 12 26.15 -3.51 -9.82
C LEU A 12 26.37 -4.82 -10.61
N PRO A 13 26.30 -6.01 -9.97
CA PRO A 13 26.63 -7.31 -10.61
C PRO A 13 25.66 -7.78 -11.72
N LEU A 14 24.61 -7.01 -11.98
CA LEU A 14 23.64 -7.24 -13.07
C LEU A 14 23.80 -6.23 -14.22
N LEU A 15 24.89 -5.45 -14.25
CA LEU A 15 25.16 -4.49 -15.32
C LEU A 15 25.67 -5.22 -16.57
N VAL A 16 25.03 -4.94 -17.72
CA VAL A 16 25.46 -5.49 -19.01
C VAL A 16 26.82 -4.89 -19.40
N ARG A 17 27.75 -5.67 -19.96
CA ARG A 17 29.12 -5.22 -20.31
C ARG A 17 29.14 -3.92 -21.11
N ASN A 18 28.34 -3.84 -22.18
CA ASN A 18 28.19 -2.64 -23.02
C ASN A 18 27.68 -1.38 -22.28
N LEU A 19 27.13 -1.54 -21.07
CA LEU A 19 26.70 -0.43 -20.20
C LEU A 19 27.76 -0.15 -19.12
N LEU A 20 28.48 -1.17 -18.65
CA LEU A 20 29.66 -1.01 -17.80
C LEU A 20 30.76 -0.20 -18.50
N ASP A 21 31.05 -0.51 -19.76
CA ASP A 21 32.07 0.21 -20.52
C ASP A 21 31.68 1.69 -20.72
N LYS A 22 30.40 1.99 -20.99
CA LYS A 22 29.89 3.38 -21.04
C LYS A 22 29.98 4.14 -19.71
N VAL A 23 29.82 3.45 -18.59
CA VAL A 23 30.03 4.05 -17.26
C VAL A 23 31.51 4.35 -17.04
N ILE A 24 32.41 3.47 -17.48
CA ILE A 24 33.85 3.66 -17.40
C ILE A 24 34.30 4.83 -18.30
N GLU A 25 33.83 4.89 -19.55
CA GLU A 25 34.05 6.02 -20.46
C GLU A 25 33.58 7.34 -19.83
N ARG A 26 32.36 7.36 -19.28
CA ARG A 26 31.81 8.56 -18.61
C ARG A 26 32.61 9.00 -17.39
N LEU A 27 33.10 8.06 -16.58
CA LEU A 27 33.98 8.35 -15.45
C LEU A 27 35.32 8.94 -15.92
N GLN A 28 35.87 8.46 -17.03
CA GLN A 28 37.08 9.04 -17.63
C GLN A 28 36.84 10.44 -18.20
N GLU A 29 35.68 10.71 -18.82
CA GLU A 29 35.31 12.05 -19.31
C GLU A 29 35.27 13.11 -18.20
N ILE A 30 34.79 12.75 -17.01
CA ILE A 30 34.76 13.65 -15.84
C ILE A 30 36.09 13.69 -15.06
N GLY A 31 37.12 12.97 -15.52
CA GLY A 31 38.48 13.04 -14.97
C GLY A 31 38.83 11.99 -13.91
N VAL A 32 37.98 10.98 -13.64
CA VAL A 32 38.29 9.90 -12.70
C VAL A 32 39.41 9.03 -13.27
N SER A 33 40.52 8.97 -12.53
CA SER A 33 41.74 8.22 -12.89
C SER A 33 42.12 7.18 -11.84
N GLN A 34 41.74 7.40 -10.58
CA GLN A 34 42.09 6.61 -9.39
C GLN A 34 40.81 6.14 -8.66
N ILE A 35 40.97 5.23 -7.70
CA ILE A 35 39.83 4.75 -6.89
C ILE A 35 39.33 5.86 -5.96
N ASP A 36 40.23 6.66 -5.39
CA ASP A 36 39.89 7.71 -4.43
C ASP A 36 39.05 8.83 -5.05
N ASP A 37 39.26 9.11 -6.34
CA ASP A 37 38.48 10.06 -7.14
C ASP A 37 36.97 9.73 -7.13
N LEU A 38 36.60 8.45 -6.95
CA LEU A 38 35.21 7.99 -6.91
C LEU A 38 34.42 8.56 -5.73
N ASN A 39 35.09 8.99 -4.66
CA ASN A 39 34.44 9.66 -3.53
C ASN A 39 33.91 11.06 -3.87
N LEU A 40 34.36 11.65 -4.98
CA LEU A 40 33.95 12.97 -5.44
C LEU A 40 32.83 12.92 -6.50
N VAL A 41 32.46 11.71 -6.98
CA VAL A 41 31.46 11.51 -8.04
C VAL A 41 30.04 11.66 -7.49
N THR A 42 29.26 12.55 -8.11
CA THR A 42 27.88 12.87 -7.73
C THR A 42 26.85 12.10 -8.58
N ILE A 43 25.55 12.26 -8.31
CA ILE A 43 24.48 11.60 -9.08
C ILE A 43 24.38 12.22 -10.47
N GLU A 44 24.60 13.53 -10.51
CA GLU A 44 24.52 14.44 -11.64
C GLU A 44 25.59 14.09 -12.70
N ASP A 45 26.81 13.71 -12.29
CA ASP A 45 27.89 13.31 -13.20
C ASP A 45 27.57 12.04 -14.02
N LEU A 46 26.73 11.18 -13.45
CA LEU A 46 26.29 9.88 -14.00
C LEU A 46 24.90 9.93 -14.68
N GLU A 47 24.29 11.12 -14.78
CA GLU A 47 23.00 11.31 -15.42
C GLU A 47 23.05 10.92 -16.91
N GLY A 48 21.96 10.33 -17.42
CA GLY A 48 21.87 9.84 -18.80
C GLY A 48 22.56 8.50 -19.07
N VAL A 49 23.57 8.09 -18.29
CA VAL A 49 24.27 6.80 -18.48
C VAL A 49 23.64 5.68 -17.65
N LEU A 50 23.23 5.97 -16.41
CA LEU A 50 22.59 5.00 -15.51
C LEU A 50 21.20 5.47 -15.07
N LYS A 51 20.33 4.53 -14.70
CA LYS A 51 19.05 4.90 -14.07
C LYS A 51 19.29 5.46 -12.66
N PRO A 52 18.48 6.41 -12.14
CA PRO A 52 18.75 7.07 -10.86
C PRO A 52 18.98 6.14 -9.65
N ILE A 53 18.37 4.96 -9.62
CA ILE A 53 18.59 3.95 -8.57
C ILE A 53 19.95 3.22 -8.72
N GLN A 54 20.46 3.08 -9.93
CA GLN A 54 21.81 2.53 -10.18
C GLN A 54 22.88 3.54 -9.77
N CYS A 55 22.72 4.84 -10.10
CA CYS A 55 23.64 5.89 -9.64
C CYS A 55 23.73 5.92 -8.10
N ARG A 56 22.59 5.95 -7.40
CA ARG A 56 22.52 5.93 -5.93
C ARG A 56 23.16 4.69 -5.30
N ARG A 57 23.02 3.52 -5.94
CA ARG A 57 23.69 2.28 -5.49
C ARG A 57 25.20 2.34 -5.69
N LEU A 58 25.65 2.90 -6.81
CA LEU A 58 27.06 2.97 -7.17
C LEU A 58 27.81 3.96 -6.26
N ILE A 59 27.28 5.17 -6.09
CA ILE A 59 27.86 6.18 -5.19
C ILE A 59 27.89 5.69 -3.74
N LYS A 60 26.84 5.00 -3.27
CA LYS A 60 26.85 4.36 -1.95
C LYS A 60 27.95 3.29 -1.80
N ALA A 61 28.35 2.63 -2.87
CA ALA A 61 29.46 1.67 -2.85
C ALA A 61 30.83 2.35 -2.91
N PHE A 62 30.93 3.54 -3.52
CA PHE A 62 32.13 4.36 -3.50
C PHE A 62 32.41 4.91 -2.08
N SER A 63 31.39 5.44 -1.41
CA SER A 63 31.50 5.98 -0.04
C SER A 63 31.54 4.91 1.09
N ALA A 64 31.79 3.65 0.78
CA ALA A 64 31.90 2.57 1.77
C ALA A 64 33.38 2.14 1.88
N GLU A 65 34.01 2.42 3.02
CA GLU A 65 35.43 2.13 3.23
C GLU A 65 35.77 0.64 3.01
N PRO A 66 36.86 0.33 2.30
CA PRO A 66 37.26 -1.05 2.01
C PRO A 66 37.97 -1.71 3.20
N GLN A 67 37.36 -2.75 3.78
CA GLN A 67 38.07 -3.65 4.69
C GLN A 67 39.09 -4.48 3.91
N SER A 68 40.38 -4.37 4.26
CA SER A 68 41.48 -5.06 3.55
C SER A 68 42.48 -5.75 4.49
N ASN A 69 42.48 -7.08 4.44
CA ASN A 69 43.59 -8.07 4.56
C ASN A 69 44.57 -8.10 5.78
N LEU A 70 45.16 -9.30 5.99
CA LEU A 70 46.10 -9.69 7.06
C LEU A 70 47.55 -9.84 6.49
N GLU A 71 48.65 -10.15 7.19
CA GLU A 71 49.00 -10.65 8.56
C GLU A 71 50.24 -9.82 9.09
N PRO A 72 51.14 -10.22 10.04
CA PRO A 72 51.21 -11.33 11.01
C PRO A 72 51.62 -10.93 12.47
N CYS A 73 51.82 -11.94 13.33
CA CYS A 73 52.10 -11.87 14.79
C CYS A 73 53.50 -11.32 15.21
N ASN A 74 53.57 -10.64 16.36
CA ASN A 74 54.68 -10.69 17.35
C ASN A 74 54.31 -10.01 18.69
N ASP A 75 54.42 -10.75 19.80
CA ASP A 75 54.29 -10.33 21.21
C ASP A 75 55.66 -9.84 21.80
N PRO A 76 55.83 -9.35 23.07
CA PRO A 76 54.90 -9.36 24.24
C PRO A 76 54.87 -8.05 25.12
N VAL A 77 54.19 -8.14 26.28
CA VAL A 77 54.45 -7.46 27.61
C VAL A 77 53.42 -6.40 28.11
N THR A 78 52.39 -6.88 28.84
CA THR A 78 51.84 -6.43 30.17
C THR A 78 51.26 -4.99 30.33
N LEU A 79 50.20 -4.64 31.09
CA LEU A 79 49.54 -5.17 32.31
C LEU A 79 48.00 -4.93 32.36
N GLN A 80 47.26 -5.90 32.93
CA GLN A 80 46.07 -5.78 33.84
C GLN A 80 44.87 -4.85 33.48
N LEU A 81 43.59 -5.21 33.67
CA LEU A 81 42.94 -6.01 34.72
C LEU A 81 41.70 -6.82 34.22
N HIS A 82 41.31 -7.84 34.98
CA HIS A 82 40.14 -8.71 34.75
C HIS A 82 38.78 -8.05 35.04
N LEU A 83 37.71 -8.55 34.38
CA LEU A 83 36.63 -9.29 35.07
C LEU A 83 35.79 -10.13 34.09
N ALA A 84 35.45 -11.35 34.50
CA ALA A 84 35.10 -12.46 33.60
C ALA A 84 33.58 -12.68 33.40
N CYS A 85 33.24 -13.33 32.28
CA CYS A 85 32.21 -14.37 32.25
C CYS A 85 32.90 -15.72 31.94
N PRO A 86 32.55 -16.84 32.60
CA PRO A 86 33.23 -18.12 32.36
C PRO A 86 32.70 -18.88 31.14
N ASP A 87 33.62 -19.46 30.38
CA ASP A 87 33.39 -20.45 29.33
C ASP A 87 32.82 -21.78 29.84
N SER A 88 32.21 -22.55 28.92
CA SER A 88 32.36 -24.02 28.87
C SER A 88 32.11 -24.59 27.46
N LEU A 89 33.18 -24.51 26.68
CA LEU A 89 33.71 -25.40 25.63
C LEU A 89 33.02 -26.75 25.26
N MET A 90 33.42 -27.22 24.05
CA MET A 90 33.26 -28.57 23.41
C MET A 90 31.98 -28.74 22.53
N SER A 91 32.01 -29.29 21.30
CA SER A 91 33.09 -29.95 20.51
C SER A 91 32.83 -29.94 18.98
N ALA A 92 33.92 -29.88 18.20
CA ALA A 92 34.19 -30.45 16.85
C ALA A 92 33.19 -30.40 15.65
N SER A 93 33.56 -29.59 14.64
CA SER A 93 33.68 -29.95 13.21
C SER A 93 32.40 -30.27 12.38
N PRO A 94 32.49 -30.46 11.03
CA PRO A 94 32.56 -29.33 10.09
C PRO A 94 31.57 -29.45 8.91
N CYS A 95 30.74 -28.42 8.65
CA CYS A 95 29.81 -28.44 7.51
C CYS A 95 29.87 -27.16 6.67
N THR A 96 30.28 -27.35 5.41
CA THR A 96 30.19 -26.43 4.28
C THR A 96 28.88 -25.63 4.23
N ALA A 97 28.97 -24.30 4.41
CA ALA A 97 27.83 -23.40 4.30
C ALA A 97 27.49 -23.08 2.84
N THR A 98 26.79 -23.98 2.15
CA THR A 98 26.14 -23.68 0.87
C THR A 98 24.88 -22.83 1.08
N LEU A 99 24.98 -21.54 0.78
CA LEU A 99 23.94 -20.69 0.19
C LEU A 99 22.44 -21.03 0.51
N SER A 100 21.95 -20.78 1.73
CA SER A 100 20.50 -20.63 1.95
C SER A 100 20.12 -19.77 3.17
N ASP A 101 19.72 -18.51 2.94
CA ASP A 101 18.99 -17.68 3.95
C ASP A 101 17.46 -17.74 3.73
N SER A 102 17.01 -18.77 3.00
CA SER A 102 15.60 -19.03 2.73
C SER A 102 14.96 -19.83 3.87
N PHE A 103 14.00 -19.23 4.56
CA PHE A 103 13.18 -19.92 5.56
C PHE A 103 12.54 -21.19 4.97
N GLN A 104 12.73 -22.34 5.62
CA GLN A 104 12.09 -23.59 5.26
C GLN A 104 10.79 -23.77 6.04
N ILE A 105 9.70 -24.07 5.33
CA ILE A 105 8.39 -24.33 5.94
C ILE A 105 8.47 -25.64 6.75
N PRO A 106 8.06 -25.66 8.02
CA PRO A 106 8.16 -26.83 8.90
C PRO A 106 7.06 -27.87 8.62
N TRP A 107 7.07 -28.47 7.42
CA TRP A 107 6.07 -29.44 6.97
C TRP A 107 5.86 -30.61 7.93
N HIS A 108 6.92 -31.03 8.64
CA HIS A 108 6.90 -32.11 9.63
C HIS A 108 6.14 -31.77 10.92
N LYS A 109 5.94 -30.48 11.24
CA LYS A 109 5.16 -30.02 12.41
C LYS A 109 3.66 -29.90 12.11
N LEU A 110 3.24 -30.03 10.85
CA LEU A 110 1.86 -29.79 10.44
C LEU A 110 0.94 -30.97 10.80
N PRO A 111 -0.35 -30.72 11.14
CA PRO A 111 -1.29 -31.77 11.49
C PRO A 111 -1.43 -32.85 10.41
N SER A 112 -1.55 -34.12 10.81
CA SER A 112 -1.63 -35.25 9.88
C SER A 112 -2.84 -35.16 8.94
N GLU A 113 -3.95 -34.64 9.47
CA GLU A 113 -5.23 -34.39 8.81
C GLU A 113 -5.11 -33.29 7.75
N LEU A 114 -4.26 -32.28 8.01
CA LEU A 114 -3.91 -31.28 7.01
C LEU A 114 -3.12 -31.92 5.88
N ILE A 115 -2.02 -32.62 6.18
CA ILE A 115 -1.18 -33.28 5.17
C ILE A 115 -2.00 -34.25 4.31
N LYS A 116 -2.93 -35.00 4.91
CA LYS A 116 -3.89 -35.85 4.18
C LYS A 116 -4.73 -35.04 3.19
N ALA A 117 -5.34 -33.94 3.62
CA ALA A 117 -6.14 -33.08 2.74
C ALA A 117 -5.31 -32.45 1.59
N LEU A 118 -4.04 -32.13 1.85
CA LEU A 118 -3.09 -31.62 0.83
C LEU A 118 -2.73 -32.68 -0.21
N ASN A 119 -2.46 -33.91 0.23
CA ASN A 119 -2.19 -35.05 -0.66
C ASN A 119 -3.42 -35.41 -1.51
N GLU A 120 -4.62 -35.31 -0.95
CA GLU A 120 -5.89 -35.43 -1.67
C GLU A 120 -6.20 -34.22 -2.59
N LYS A 121 -5.32 -33.20 -2.62
CA LYS A 121 -5.45 -31.96 -3.41
C LYS A 121 -6.72 -31.16 -3.10
N LYS A 122 -7.26 -31.29 -1.87
CA LYS A 122 -8.46 -30.61 -1.38
C LYS A 122 -8.09 -29.32 -0.64
N ARG A 123 -9.00 -28.35 -0.61
CA ARG A 123 -8.86 -27.15 0.23
C ARG A 123 -9.02 -27.54 1.71
N PRO A 124 -8.04 -27.28 2.58
CA PRO A 124 -8.13 -27.66 4.00
C PRO A 124 -9.26 -26.95 4.73
N MET A 125 -9.78 -27.59 5.78
CA MET A 125 -10.76 -26.98 6.66
C MET A 125 -10.21 -25.68 7.30
N PRO A 126 -11.05 -24.67 7.57
CA PRO A 126 -10.60 -23.40 8.14
C PRO A 126 -9.84 -23.51 9.46
N ALA A 127 -10.12 -24.54 10.28
CA ALA A 127 -9.38 -24.81 11.51
C ALA A 127 -7.92 -25.22 11.22
N LEU A 128 -7.73 -26.27 10.42
CA LEU A 128 -6.42 -26.80 10.01
C LEU A 128 -5.58 -25.74 9.27
N ARG A 129 -6.20 -24.91 8.42
CA ARG A 129 -5.49 -23.79 7.76
C ARG A 129 -4.97 -22.77 8.79
N ARG A 130 -5.78 -22.38 9.78
CA ARG A 130 -5.34 -21.45 10.86
C ARG A 130 -4.24 -22.06 11.73
N GLU A 131 -4.30 -23.35 12.00
CA GLU A 131 -3.30 -24.08 12.77
C GLU A 131 -1.94 -24.12 12.05
N MET A 132 -1.93 -24.44 10.76
CA MET A 132 -0.74 -24.31 9.90
C MET A 132 -0.13 -22.91 9.98
N ILE A 133 -0.95 -21.86 9.90
CA ILE A 133 -0.48 -20.47 9.96
C ILE A 133 0.15 -20.15 11.32
N ARG A 134 -0.38 -20.68 12.43
CA ARG A 134 0.27 -20.54 13.74
C ARG A 134 1.65 -21.18 13.71
N ILE A 135 1.74 -22.47 13.37
CA ILE A 135 3.00 -23.23 13.34
C ILE A 135 4.06 -22.53 12.47
N VAL A 136 3.69 -22.11 11.25
CA VAL A 136 4.61 -21.43 10.32
C VAL A 136 5.05 -20.06 10.82
N VAL A 137 4.15 -19.28 11.43
CA VAL A 137 4.51 -17.94 11.95
C VAL A 137 5.27 -18.02 13.26
N ASP A 138 4.98 -19.00 14.10
CA ASP A 138 5.66 -19.20 15.38
C ASP A 138 7.12 -19.65 15.14
N ASP A 139 7.36 -20.53 14.16
CA ASP A 139 8.72 -20.85 13.67
C ASP A 139 9.42 -19.65 12.99
N LEU A 140 8.68 -18.80 12.25
CA LEU A 140 9.25 -17.55 11.70
C LEU A 140 9.69 -16.59 12.81
N LEU A 141 8.91 -16.46 13.89
CA LEU A 141 9.21 -15.58 15.02
C LEU A 141 10.32 -16.15 15.93
N ALA A 142 10.47 -17.47 15.98
CA ALA A 142 11.60 -18.12 16.65
C ALA A 142 12.97 -17.72 16.06
N SER A 143 13.02 -17.21 14.82
CA SER A 143 14.23 -16.61 14.23
C SER A 143 14.60 -15.21 14.77
N GLY A 144 13.99 -14.78 15.88
CA GLY A 144 14.42 -13.63 16.69
C GLY A 144 14.05 -12.24 16.14
N SER A 145 13.54 -12.15 14.91
CA SER A 145 13.16 -10.88 14.28
C SER A 145 11.73 -10.90 13.74
N ARG A 146 11.06 -9.73 13.77
CA ARG A 146 9.73 -9.56 13.15
C ARG A 146 9.86 -9.79 11.64
N PRO A 147 9.20 -10.80 11.05
CA PRO A 147 9.32 -11.07 9.63
C PRO A 147 8.70 -9.92 8.81
N GLY A 148 9.49 -9.33 7.92
CA GLY A 148 9.03 -8.29 7.01
C GLY A 148 8.04 -8.82 5.97
N ARG A 149 7.21 -7.92 5.43
CA ARG A 149 6.17 -8.23 4.41
C ARG A 149 6.70 -9.06 3.23
N THR A 150 7.95 -8.84 2.81
CA THR A 150 8.58 -9.62 1.73
C THR A 150 8.87 -11.07 2.13
N LYS A 151 9.33 -11.34 3.36
CA LYS A 151 9.55 -12.71 3.87
C LYS A 151 8.21 -13.46 3.93
N LEU A 152 7.17 -12.82 4.47
CA LEU A 152 5.81 -13.40 4.54
C LEU A 152 5.21 -13.68 3.15
N ARG A 153 5.40 -12.78 2.19
CA ARG A 153 5.01 -13.00 0.78
C ARG A 153 5.66 -14.26 0.22
N HIS A 154 6.97 -14.40 0.41
CA HIS A 154 7.75 -15.52 -0.14
C HIS A 154 7.33 -16.87 0.47
N VAL A 155 7.06 -16.91 1.78
CA VAL A 155 6.55 -18.11 2.45
C VAL A 155 5.13 -18.47 1.99
N ALA A 156 4.23 -17.48 1.84
CA ALA A 156 2.89 -17.72 1.31
C ALA A 156 2.93 -18.24 -0.14
N GLN A 157 3.80 -17.68 -0.98
CA GLN A 157 4.04 -18.13 -2.35
C GLN A 157 4.52 -19.59 -2.39
N GLN A 158 5.57 -19.95 -1.62
CA GLN A 158 6.08 -21.33 -1.56
C GLN A 158 5.01 -22.36 -1.15
N ILE A 159 4.14 -22.03 -0.18
CA ILE A 159 3.05 -22.93 0.24
C ILE A 159 2.04 -23.13 -0.89
N VAL A 160 1.68 -22.07 -1.62
CA VAL A 160 0.74 -22.14 -2.75
C VAL A 160 1.36 -22.86 -3.96
N GLU A 161 2.63 -22.62 -4.29
CA GLU A 161 3.35 -23.34 -5.33
C GLU A 161 3.43 -24.85 -5.05
N ARG A 162 3.62 -25.23 -3.77
CA ARG A 162 3.66 -26.64 -3.35
C ARG A 162 2.29 -27.33 -3.44
N PHE A 163 1.21 -26.64 -3.07
CA PHE A 163 -0.15 -27.21 -3.05
C PHE A 163 -1.19 -26.23 -3.64
N PRO A 164 -1.16 -25.96 -4.96
CA PRO A 164 -1.95 -24.89 -5.57
C PRO A 164 -3.45 -25.12 -5.44
N LYS A 165 -3.93 -26.36 -5.65
CA LYS A 165 -5.36 -26.70 -5.49
C LYS A 165 -5.88 -26.55 -4.06
N SER A 166 -4.99 -26.62 -3.07
CA SER A 166 -5.34 -26.57 -1.65
C SER A 166 -5.32 -25.15 -1.08
N PHE A 167 -4.40 -24.29 -1.53
CA PHE A 167 -4.20 -22.97 -0.91
C PHE A 167 -4.52 -21.77 -1.79
N SER A 168 -4.48 -21.89 -3.13
CA SER A 168 -4.64 -20.76 -4.04
C SER A 168 -5.93 -20.00 -3.80
N ASP A 169 -5.88 -18.69 -3.97
CA ASP A 169 -7.05 -17.83 -4.00
C ASP A 169 -7.68 -17.91 -5.39
N VAL A 170 -8.74 -18.72 -5.49
CA VAL A 170 -9.47 -18.99 -6.74
C VAL A 170 -10.96 -18.75 -6.57
N SER A 171 -11.59 -18.27 -7.64
CA SER A 171 -13.05 -18.18 -7.79
C SER A 171 -13.43 -18.86 -9.11
N GLY A 172 -14.04 -20.04 -9.02
CA GLY A 172 -14.06 -20.98 -10.15
C GLY A 172 -12.64 -21.32 -10.59
N ASP A 173 -12.36 -21.21 -11.90
CA ASP A 173 -11.04 -21.43 -12.49
C ASP A 173 -10.15 -20.16 -12.52
N ILE A 174 -10.64 -19.02 -12.01
CA ILE A 174 -9.92 -17.74 -12.06
C ILE A 174 -9.09 -17.56 -10.78
N ILE A 175 -7.77 -17.36 -10.95
CA ILE A 175 -6.87 -16.96 -9.86
C ILE A 175 -7.12 -15.49 -9.50
N VAL A 176 -7.32 -15.23 -8.20
CA VAL A 176 -7.61 -13.91 -7.63
C VAL A 176 -6.32 -13.29 -7.09
N GLY A 177 -5.99 -12.08 -7.55
CA GLY A 177 -4.80 -11.36 -7.11
C GLY A 177 -3.52 -12.10 -7.51
N SER A 178 -2.60 -12.27 -6.57
CA SER A 178 -1.40 -13.10 -6.75
C SER A 178 -1.65 -14.60 -6.60
N GLY A 179 -2.85 -15.01 -6.18
CA GLY A 179 -3.18 -16.39 -5.81
C GLY A 179 -2.74 -16.80 -4.40
N TYR A 180 -1.92 -16.00 -3.69
CA TYR A 180 -1.49 -16.29 -2.31
C TYR A 180 -1.78 -15.16 -1.30
N ASP A 181 -2.44 -14.07 -1.73
CA ASP A 181 -2.66 -12.87 -0.93
C ASP A 181 -3.43 -13.14 0.38
N SER A 182 -4.42 -14.04 0.37
CA SER A 182 -5.19 -14.37 1.58
C SER A 182 -4.36 -15.16 2.59
N LEU A 183 -3.42 -15.99 2.12
CA LEU A 183 -2.52 -16.74 2.99
C LEU A 183 -1.47 -15.81 3.61
N MET A 184 -0.91 -14.92 2.80
CA MET A 184 0.01 -13.86 3.24
C MET A 184 -0.65 -12.95 4.28
N LEU A 185 -1.87 -12.46 4.03
CA LEU A 185 -2.61 -11.61 4.96
C LEU A 185 -2.95 -12.33 6.27
N GLN A 186 -3.24 -13.64 6.22
CA GLN A 186 -3.46 -14.44 7.42
C GLN A 186 -2.17 -14.58 8.27
N MET A 187 -1.00 -14.70 7.63
CA MET A 187 0.29 -14.68 8.33
C MET A 187 0.59 -13.29 8.94
N GLU A 188 0.38 -12.21 8.20
CA GLU A 188 0.55 -10.84 8.71
C GLU A 188 -0.31 -10.58 9.95
N ASN A 189 -1.59 -10.95 9.89
CA ASN A 189 -2.49 -10.84 11.03
C ASN A 189 -2.03 -11.70 12.23
N ARG A 190 -1.46 -12.89 12.01
CA ARG A 190 -0.87 -13.70 13.11
C ARG A 190 0.35 -13.02 13.70
N VAL A 191 1.28 -12.51 12.89
CA VAL A 191 2.47 -11.77 13.35
C VAL A 191 2.07 -10.58 14.22
N GLU A 192 1.15 -9.73 13.74
CA GLU A 192 0.68 -8.57 14.53
C GLU A 192 -0.01 -9.00 15.82
N ASN A 193 -0.74 -10.12 15.83
CA ASN A 193 -1.43 -10.59 17.02
C ASN A 193 -0.46 -11.23 18.04
N CYS A 194 0.63 -11.87 17.62
CA CYS A 194 1.71 -12.28 18.52
C CYS A 194 2.37 -11.06 19.19
N LEU A 195 2.76 -10.07 18.38
CA LEU A 195 3.48 -8.89 18.86
C LEU A 195 2.60 -7.94 19.68
N ARG A 196 1.28 -7.90 19.43
CA ARG A 196 0.32 -7.16 20.26
C ARG A 196 0.28 -7.63 21.71
N GLN A 197 0.46 -8.92 21.98
CA GLN A 197 0.50 -9.45 23.34
C GLN A 197 1.73 -8.94 24.11
N THR A 198 2.83 -8.68 23.41
CA THR A 198 4.06 -8.07 23.97
C THR A 198 3.92 -6.56 24.21
N ALA A 199 3.02 -5.87 23.50
CA ALA A 199 2.93 -4.41 23.48
C ALA A 199 1.89 -3.80 24.44
N GLN A 200 1.04 -4.59 25.10
CA GLN A 200 -0.02 -4.07 25.97
C GLN A 200 0.46 -3.44 27.29
N THR A 201 1.74 -3.53 27.62
CA THR A 201 2.31 -3.05 28.90
C THR A 201 2.55 -1.55 28.96
N PHE A 202 2.48 -0.80 27.84
CA PHE A 202 2.89 0.62 27.82
C PHE A 202 1.88 1.58 27.18
N SER A 203 1.62 2.67 27.93
CA SER A 203 1.02 3.93 27.50
C SER A 203 -0.51 3.98 27.27
N ARG A 204 -1.23 4.20 28.37
CA ARG A 204 -2.40 5.09 28.41
C ARG A 204 -2.09 6.30 29.28
N GLN A 205 -1.49 7.34 28.69
CA GLN A 205 -1.54 8.69 29.26
C GLN A 205 -2.11 9.63 28.20
N ALA A 206 -3.25 10.25 28.52
CA ALA A 206 -3.92 11.23 27.70
C ALA A 206 -3.56 12.63 28.23
N GLY A 207 -2.50 13.21 27.69
CA GLY A 207 -2.24 14.65 27.76
C GLY A 207 -2.77 15.35 26.51
N GLU A 208 -3.09 16.63 26.64
CA GLU A 208 -3.54 17.48 25.52
C GLU A 208 -2.48 17.46 24.41
N ARG A 209 -2.92 17.14 23.19
CA ARG A 209 -2.02 16.94 22.06
C ARG A 209 -1.87 18.22 21.26
N ALA A 210 -0.64 18.73 21.22
CA ALA A 210 -0.18 19.66 20.19
C ALA A 210 -0.61 19.20 18.78
N PRO A 211 -0.78 20.11 17.81
CA PRO A 211 -1.24 19.79 16.45
C PRO A 211 -0.42 18.64 15.87
N LYS A 212 -1.11 17.54 15.55
CA LYS A 212 -0.44 16.30 15.16
C LYS A 212 0.20 16.50 13.80
N LYS A 213 1.51 16.23 13.69
CA LYS A 213 2.16 16.11 12.38
C LYS A 213 1.41 15.05 11.56
N PRO A 214 1.09 15.31 10.29
CA PRO A 214 0.36 14.36 9.45
C PRO A 214 1.14 13.05 9.36
N LYS A 215 0.46 11.93 9.57
CA LYS A 215 1.04 10.60 9.57
C LYS A 215 1.23 10.11 8.14
N LEU A 216 2.10 9.13 7.98
CA LEU A 216 2.28 8.46 6.68
C LEU A 216 0.99 7.75 6.19
N SER A 217 0.10 7.36 7.11
CA SER A 217 -1.24 6.84 6.80
C SER A 217 -2.11 7.86 6.07
N ASP A 218 -1.98 9.13 6.41
CA ASP A 218 -2.93 10.17 6.01
C ASP A 218 -2.71 10.55 4.54
N LYS A 219 -1.47 10.36 4.04
CA LYS A 219 -1.09 10.54 2.63
C LYS A 219 -1.23 9.27 1.78
N TYR A 220 -1.64 8.13 2.36
CA TYR A 220 -1.57 6.85 1.67
C TYR A 220 -2.52 6.80 0.45
N GLY A 221 -1.97 6.45 -0.71
CA GLY A 221 -2.73 6.38 -1.96
C GLY A 221 -3.04 7.74 -2.60
N CYS A 222 -2.60 8.85 -2.01
CA CYS A 222 -2.74 10.19 -2.58
C CYS A 222 -1.43 10.60 -3.27
N VAL A 223 -1.51 11.09 -4.50
CA VAL A 223 -0.37 11.66 -5.23
C VAL A 223 -0.13 13.12 -4.83
N GLU A 224 -1.20 13.89 -4.60
CA GLU A 224 -1.15 15.34 -4.33
C GLU A 224 -1.88 15.72 -3.03
N TRP A 225 -1.55 15.04 -1.93
CA TRP A 225 -2.22 15.19 -0.62
C TRP A 225 -2.28 16.64 -0.09
N GLN A 226 -1.18 17.36 -0.27
CA GLN A 226 -1.01 18.76 0.10
C GLN A 226 0.11 19.31 -0.80
N PRO A 227 -0.21 20.05 -1.88
CA PRO A 227 0.80 20.67 -2.71
C PRO A 227 1.51 21.79 -1.93
N PHE A 228 2.65 22.24 -2.47
CA PHE A 228 3.36 23.41 -1.95
C PHE A 228 2.56 24.70 -2.19
N PRO A 229 2.75 25.73 -1.34
CA PRO A 229 2.20 27.05 -1.62
C PRO A 229 2.75 27.57 -2.96
N PRO A 230 1.88 28.09 -3.84
CA PRO A 230 2.30 28.76 -5.06
C PRO A 230 3.06 30.06 -4.75
N VAL A 231 3.99 30.45 -5.62
CA VAL A 231 4.92 31.59 -5.40
C VAL A 231 4.22 32.95 -5.29
N ASN A 232 2.99 33.06 -5.80
CA ASN A 232 2.20 34.29 -5.77
C ASN A 232 0.81 33.97 -5.17
N ASP A 233 0.52 34.46 -3.96
CA ASP A 233 -0.60 34.00 -3.10
C ASP A 233 -1.73 35.04 -2.92
N GLU A 234 -1.63 36.22 -3.53
CA GLU A 234 -2.54 37.34 -3.24
C GLU A 234 -3.96 37.18 -3.83
N ASP A 235 -4.11 36.46 -4.95
CA ASP A 235 -5.37 36.42 -5.71
C ASP A 235 -6.31 35.24 -5.38
N TYR A 236 -5.87 34.28 -4.57
CA TYR A 236 -6.68 33.08 -4.28
C TYR A 236 -7.97 33.36 -3.51
N GLU A 237 -8.01 34.42 -2.72
CA GLU A 237 -9.23 34.80 -2.00
C GLU A 237 -10.29 35.37 -2.95
N ASN A 238 -9.87 36.12 -3.97
CA ASN A 238 -10.76 36.59 -5.04
C ASN A 238 -11.33 35.40 -5.81
N LYS A 239 -10.50 34.43 -6.22
CA LYS A 239 -10.93 33.20 -6.91
C LYS A 239 -11.89 32.36 -6.06
N ARG A 240 -11.68 32.29 -4.74
CA ARG A 240 -12.61 31.65 -3.81
C ARG A 240 -13.95 32.37 -3.76
N ILE A 241 -13.94 33.71 -3.67
CA ILE A 241 -15.16 34.54 -3.69
C ILE A 241 -15.90 34.39 -5.04
N GLU A 242 -15.19 34.35 -6.15
CA GLU A 242 -15.74 34.11 -7.50
C GLU A 242 -16.44 32.75 -7.58
N LEU A 243 -15.80 31.67 -7.10
CA LEU A 243 -16.43 30.35 -6.97
C LEU A 243 -17.68 30.38 -6.08
N CYS A 244 -17.62 31.03 -4.90
CA CYS A 244 -18.77 31.15 -4.00
C CYS A 244 -19.94 31.95 -4.60
N ASN A 245 -19.66 32.98 -5.39
CA ASN A 245 -20.69 33.79 -6.04
C ASN A 245 -21.30 33.04 -7.25
N SER A 246 -20.45 32.38 -8.04
CA SER A 246 -20.90 31.54 -9.16
C SER A 246 -21.80 30.39 -8.71
N HIS A 247 -21.53 29.76 -7.56
CA HIS A 247 -22.39 28.68 -7.06
C HIS A 247 -23.81 29.16 -6.70
N LYS A 248 -23.97 30.43 -6.29
CA LYS A 248 -25.26 31.03 -5.96
C LYS A 248 -26.03 31.49 -7.20
N GLU A 249 -25.34 32.20 -8.09
CA GLU A 249 -25.94 32.97 -9.19
C GLU A 249 -25.77 32.30 -10.57
N ASN A 250 -25.06 31.16 -10.64
CA ASN A 250 -24.74 30.39 -11.84
C ASN A 250 -24.09 31.19 -12.98
N LEU A 251 -23.13 32.06 -12.61
CA LEU A 251 -22.55 33.09 -13.49
C LEU A 251 -21.39 32.60 -14.38
N LEU A 252 -20.74 31.50 -14.03
CA LEU A 252 -19.56 30.99 -14.74
C LEU A 252 -19.87 29.70 -15.50
N SER A 253 -19.15 29.48 -16.60
CA SER A 253 -19.19 28.19 -17.31
C SER A 253 -18.50 27.08 -16.52
N ASP A 254 -18.95 25.83 -16.68
CA ASP A 254 -18.33 24.64 -16.07
C ASP A 254 -16.81 24.56 -16.31
N ALA A 255 -16.34 24.98 -17.49
CA ALA A 255 -14.92 25.00 -17.82
C ALA A 255 -14.12 26.02 -16.98
N HIS A 256 -14.69 27.20 -16.75
CA HIS A 256 -14.07 28.25 -15.92
C HIS A 256 -14.13 27.90 -14.43
N VAL A 257 -15.25 27.34 -13.95
CA VAL A 257 -15.35 26.77 -12.59
C VAL A 257 -14.28 25.69 -12.37
N LYS A 258 -14.10 24.77 -13.33
CA LYS A 258 -13.07 23.72 -13.28
C LYS A 258 -11.65 24.31 -13.23
N GLN A 259 -11.38 25.36 -14.00
CA GLN A 259 -10.09 26.06 -13.96
C GLN A 259 -9.84 26.71 -12.60
N LEU A 260 -10.79 27.48 -12.07
CA LEU A 260 -10.69 28.10 -10.73
C LEU A 260 -10.54 27.05 -9.62
N MET A 261 -11.27 25.93 -9.70
CA MET A 261 -11.13 24.80 -8.77
C MET A 261 -9.74 24.15 -8.84
N LYS A 262 -9.13 24.06 -10.02
CA LYS A 262 -7.76 23.56 -10.18
C LYS A 262 -6.72 24.53 -9.63
N GLU A 263 -6.86 25.82 -9.91
CA GLU A 263 -5.95 26.86 -9.41
C GLU A 263 -6.00 26.97 -7.88
N THR A 264 -7.19 26.97 -7.30
CA THR A 264 -7.40 27.08 -5.84
C THR A 264 -7.15 25.77 -5.07
N TYR A 265 -6.74 24.68 -5.73
CA TYR A 265 -6.60 23.33 -5.14
C TYR A 265 -5.70 23.30 -3.89
N TYR A 266 -4.62 24.08 -3.85
CA TYR A 266 -3.76 24.21 -2.65
C TYR A 266 -4.54 24.66 -1.41
N ARG A 267 -5.37 25.71 -1.53
CA ARG A 267 -6.15 26.24 -0.41
C ARG A 267 -7.31 25.30 -0.04
N GLN A 268 -7.91 24.61 -1.00
CA GLN A 268 -8.88 23.55 -0.72
C GLN A 268 -8.24 22.44 0.14
N ARG A 269 -7.06 21.92 -0.23
CA ARG A 269 -6.34 20.93 0.59
C ARG A 269 -5.96 21.47 1.96
N LEU A 270 -5.53 22.73 2.05
CA LEU A 270 -5.18 23.38 3.32
C LEU A 270 -6.39 23.44 4.28
N ASP A 271 -7.57 23.81 3.77
CA ASP A 271 -8.81 23.83 4.56
C ASP A 271 -9.30 22.43 4.92
N ILE A 272 -9.23 21.45 4.01
CA ILE A 272 -9.61 20.04 4.23
C ILE A 272 -8.71 19.37 5.28
N ASN A 273 -7.41 19.63 5.24
CA ASN A 273 -6.42 19.00 6.11
C ASN A 273 -6.34 19.66 7.51
N ASN A 274 -7.06 20.75 7.75
CA ASN A 274 -7.09 21.45 9.03
C ASN A 274 -8.08 20.78 10.01
N GLU A 275 -7.58 20.21 11.12
CA GLU A 275 -8.41 19.55 12.14
C GLU A 275 -9.53 20.45 12.73
N ASN A 276 -9.45 21.77 12.57
CA ASN A 276 -10.45 22.74 13.05
C ASN A 276 -11.54 23.10 12.03
N THR A 277 -11.35 22.78 10.74
CA THR A 277 -12.36 23.04 9.70
C THR A 277 -13.46 21.99 9.75
N ASN A 278 -14.67 22.39 10.13
CA ASN A 278 -15.84 21.50 10.04
C ASN A 278 -16.42 21.50 8.61
N VAL A 279 -17.23 20.48 8.31
CA VAL A 279 -17.82 20.24 6.97
C VAL A 279 -18.68 21.40 6.48
N ASN A 280 -19.42 22.09 7.36
CA ASN A 280 -20.27 23.23 6.96
C ASN A 280 -19.39 24.42 6.54
N THR A 281 -18.37 24.75 7.32
CA THR A 281 -17.38 25.78 6.97
C THR A 281 -16.64 25.45 5.67
N LEU A 282 -16.34 24.17 5.42
CA LEU A 282 -15.76 23.74 4.15
C LEU A 282 -16.74 23.96 2.97
N MET A 283 -18.02 23.64 3.15
CA MET A 283 -19.07 23.84 2.14
C MET A 283 -19.33 25.32 1.84
N GLU A 284 -19.29 26.18 2.86
CA GLU A 284 -19.40 27.65 2.71
C GLU A 284 -18.20 28.24 1.95
N LYS A 285 -16.98 27.77 2.22
CA LYS A 285 -15.76 28.22 1.56
C LYS A 285 -15.57 27.68 0.14
N TRP A 286 -15.97 26.43 -0.10
CA TRP A 286 -15.65 25.65 -1.29
C TRP A 286 -16.87 24.83 -1.76
N PRO A 287 -17.98 25.47 -2.16
CA PRO A 287 -19.24 24.77 -2.41
C PRO A 287 -19.15 23.71 -3.52
N TYR A 288 -18.34 23.95 -4.55
CA TYR A 288 -18.12 22.99 -5.63
C TYR A 288 -17.40 21.69 -5.20
N LEU A 289 -16.79 21.61 -4.01
CA LEU A 289 -16.34 20.30 -3.45
C LEU A 289 -17.50 19.37 -3.07
N PHE A 290 -18.70 19.92 -2.92
CA PHE A 290 -19.92 19.19 -2.58
C PHE A 290 -20.82 18.96 -3.80
N GLU A 291 -20.41 19.46 -4.96
CA GLU A 291 -20.99 19.13 -6.27
C GLU A 291 -20.25 17.94 -6.88
N ALA A 292 -20.97 17.07 -7.59
CA ALA A 292 -20.40 15.83 -8.13
C ALA A 292 -19.17 16.09 -9.02
N SER A 293 -19.25 17.05 -9.96
CA SER A 293 -18.15 17.38 -10.88
C SER A 293 -16.88 17.85 -10.15
N GLY A 294 -17.01 18.83 -9.25
CA GLY A 294 -15.88 19.38 -8.50
C GLY A 294 -15.28 18.37 -7.52
N LEU A 295 -16.11 17.50 -6.92
CA LEU A 295 -15.61 16.39 -6.10
C LEU A 295 -14.77 15.40 -6.93
N PHE A 296 -15.23 14.98 -8.11
CA PHE A 296 -14.46 14.05 -8.95
C PHE A 296 -13.17 14.66 -9.47
N ASP A 297 -13.19 15.92 -9.91
CA ASP A 297 -11.99 16.61 -10.38
C ASP A 297 -10.96 16.81 -9.25
N HIS A 298 -11.43 17.14 -8.04
CA HIS A 298 -10.57 17.23 -6.85
C HIS A 298 -10.01 15.86 -6.45
N CYS A 299 -10.84 14.81 -6.45
CA CYS A 299 -10.40 13.44 -6.15
C CYS A 299 -9.42 12.90 -7.19
N GLU A 300 -9.64 13.15 -8.49
CA GLU A 300 -8.74 12.76 -9.57
C GLU A 300 -7.37 13.43 -9.41
N THR A 301 -7.34 14.71 -9.07
CA THR A 301 -6.09 15.43 -8.74
C THR A 301 -5.42 14.81 -7.50
N LEU A 302 -6.20 14.45 -6.47
CA LEU A 302 -5.70 13.88 -5.22
C LEU A 302 -5.06 12.49 -5.39
N ILE A 303 -5.67 11.60 -6.19
CA ILE A 303 -5.27 10.18 -6.31
C ILE A 303 -4.57 9.82 -7.63
N GLY A 304 -4.57 10.74 -8.61
CA GLY A 304 -3.91 10.58 -9.91
C GLY A 304 -4.71 9.83 -10.97
N PHE A 305 -6.01 9.59 -10.76
CA PHE A 305 -6.91 8.97 -11.75
C PHE A 305 -8.39 9.25 -11.45
N ALA A 306 -9.22 9.34 -12.50
CA ALA A 306 -10.68 9.40 -12.41
C ALA A 306 -11.26 8.16 -11.69
N VAL A 307 -11.64 8.30 -10.42
CA VAL A 307 -12.18 7.21 -9.58
C VAL A 307 -13.43 6.57 -10.20
N GLN A 308 -14.29 7.37 -10.82
CA GLN A 308 -15.52 6.95 -11.48
C GLN A 308 -15.26 6.08 -12.72
N VAL A 309 -14.25 6.44 -13.52
CA VAL A 309 -13.82 5.64 -14.69
C VAL A 309 -13.15 4.35 -14.21
N LYS A 310 -12.23 4.46 -13.24
CA LYS A 310 -11.51 3.31 -12.72
C LYS A 310 -12.43 2.29 -12.05
N LEU A 311 -13.43 2.74 -11.30
CA LEU A 311 -14.45 1.84 -10.73
C LEU A 311 -15.28 1.16 -11.82
N ALA A 312 -15.69 1.89 -12.87
CA ALA A 312 -16.44 1.32 -13.99
C ALA A 312 -15.66 0.18 -14.67
N GLU A 313 -14.39 0.43 -14.99
CA GLU A 313 -13.50 -0.58 -15.58
C GLU A 313 -13.29 -1.81 -14.68
N GLU A 314 -13.00 -1.61 -13.40
CA GLU A 314 -12.72 -2.73 -12.50
C GLU A 314 -14.00 -3.54 -12.19
N LEU A 315 -15.16 -2.88 -12.14
CA LEU A 315 -16.46 -3.56 -12.08
C LEU A 315 -16.77 -4.35 -13.35
N SER A 316 -16.43 -3.85 -14.55
CA SER A 316 -16.65 -4.61 -15.78
C SER A 316 -15.74 -5.85 -15.86
N LYS A 317 -14.50 -5.76 -15.36
CA LYS A 317 -13.53 -6.86 -15.33
C LYS A 317 -13.82 -7.90 -14.24
N LYS A 318 -14.17 -7.47 -13.03
CA LYS A 318 -14.22 -8.32 -11.82
C LYS A 318 -15.62 -8.52 -11.25
N GLY A 319 -16.60 -7.70 -11.62
CA GLY A 319 -17.93 -7.72 -11.04
C GLY A 319 -18.67 -9.05 -11.27
N GLN A 320 -18.46 -9.71 -12.41
CA GLN A 320 -19.06 -11.02 -12.64
C GLN A 320 -18.45 -12.10 -11.73
N VAL A 321 -17.11 -12.10 -11.58
CA VAL A 321 -16.38 -13.02 -10.68
C VAL A 321 -16.84 -12.88 -9.23
N VAL A 322 -17.09 -11.65 -8.77
CA VAL A 322 -17.63 -11.39 -7.42
C VAL A 322 -19.06 -11.90 -7.29
N LYS A 323 -19.93 -11.66 -8.28
CA LYS A 323 -21.32 -12.16 -8.26
C LYS A 323 -21.39 -13.69 -8.23
N ASP A 324 -20.56 -14.38 -9.01
CA ASP A 324 -20.56 -15.84 -9.06
C ASP A 324 -19.95 -16.48 -7.80
N PHE A 325 -18.96 -15.83 -7.18
CA PHE A 325 -18.47 -16.22 -5.86
C PHE A 325 -19.58 -16.14 -4.79
N ILE A 326 -20.35 -15.04 -4.76
CA ILE A 326 -21.43 -14.83 -3.79
C ILE A 326 -22.54 -15.88 -4.02
N ARG A 327 -22.99 -16.09 -5.27
CA ARG A 327 -23.97 -17.13 -5.63
C ARG A 327 -23.55 -18.55 -5.22
N THR A 328 -22.25 -18.87 -5.32
CA THR A 328 -21.71 -20.17 -4.89
C THR A 328 -21.76 -20.34 -3.36
N ARG A 329 -21.83 -19.24 -2.60
CA ARG A 329 -21.93 -19.22 -1.14
C ARG A 329 -23.37 -19.13 -0.64
N GLU A 330 -24.23 -18.42 -1.36
CA GLU A 330 -25.65 -18.24 -1.07
C GLU A 330 -26.50 -19.15 -1.97
N ALA A 331 -26.73 -20.40 -1.54
CA ALA A 331 -27.42 -21.43 -2.32
C ALA A 331 -28.92 -21.16 -2.58
N SER A 332 -29.42 -19.93 -2.38
CA SER A 332 -30.85 -19.61 -2.39
C SER A 332 -31.16 -18.12 -2.67
N ALA A 333 -30.63 -17.55 -3.76
CA ALA A 333 -31.00 -16.22 -4.25
C ALA A 333 -31.48 -16.27 -5.71
N GLY A 334 -32.61 -16.95 -5.92
CA GLY A 334 -33.24 -17.14 -7.23
C GLY A 334 -34.06 -15.94 -7.68
N GLU A 335 -33.44 -14.80 -8.00
CA GLU A 335 -34.08 -13.73 -8.76
C GLU A 335 -33.27 -13.32 -10.00
N LYS A 336 -33.97 -13.04 -11.11
CA LYS A 336 -33.37 -12.50 -12.34
C LYS A 336 -33.03 -11.03 -12.12
N MET A 337 -31.84 -10.77 -11.63
CA MET A 337 -31.44 -9.46 -11.11
C MET A 337 -30.88 -8.53 -12.20
N ASN A 338 -31.23 -7.24 -12.12
CA ASN A 338 -30.87 -6.23 -13.13
C ASN A 338 -29.41 -5.77 -12.98
N GLN A 339 -28.73 -5.53 -14.10
CA GLN A 339 -27.34 -5.08 -14.17
C GLN A 339 -27.12 -3.70 -13.51
N GLY A 340 -26.12 -3.56 -12.64
CA GLY A 340 -25.58 -2.24 -12.23
C GLY A 340 -24.80 -2.22 -10.90
N PRO A 341 -24.21 -1.08 -10.50
CA PRO A 341 -23.46 -0.96 -9.24
C PRO A 341 -24.32 -1.18 -7.98
N LEU A 342 -25.59 -0.75 -7.99
CA LEU A 342 -26.50 -1.00 -6.85
C LEU A 342 -26.81 -2.49 -6.66
N GLU A 343 -26.86 -3.29 -7.74
CA GLU A 343 -26.98 -4.75 -7.64
C GLU A 343 -25.77 -5.34 -6.92
N MET A 344 -24.55 -4.92 -7.31
CA MET A 344 -23.32 -5.37 -6.65
C MET A 344 -23.33 -5.04 -5.15
N LEU A 345 -23.74 -3.83 -4.77
CA LEU A 345 -23.88 -3.44 -3.37
C LEU A 345 -24.88 -4.34 -2.62
N ARG A 346 -26.04 -4.67 -3.22
CA ARG A 346 -27.03 -5.58 -2.64
C ARG A 346 -26.51 -7.02 -2.48
N CYS A 347 -25.73 -7.51 -3.45
CA CYS A 347 -25.08 -8.82 -3.34
C CYS A 347 -24.07 -8.83 -2.16
N LEU A 348 -23.28 -7.77 -2.03
CA LEU A 348 -22.31 -7.64 -0.94
C LEU A 348 -22.99 -7.52 0.43
N THR A 349 -24.07 -6.74 0.56
CA THR A 349 -24.79 -6.64 1.85
C THR A 349 -25.42 -7.97 2.25
N SER A 350 -26.05 -8.69 1.30
CA SER A 350 -26.56 -10.05 1.56
C SER A 350 -25.45 -10.98 2.06
N TYR A 351 -24.33 -11.04 1.33
CA TYR A 351 -23.20 -11.92 1.65
C TYR A 351 -22.60 -11.65 3.05
N PHE A 352 -22.50 -10.39 3.45
CA PHE A 352 -22.04 -10.00 4.79
C PHE A 352 -23.13 -10.03 5.86
N LYS A 353 -24.38 -10.36 5.49
CA LYS A 353 -25.59 -10.34 6.36
C LYS A 353 -25.91 -8.94 6.92
N GLU A 354 -25.52 -7.92 6.17
CA GLU A 354 -25.80 -6.51 6.46
C GLU A 354 -27.20 -6.12 6.00
N LYS A 355 -27.85 -5.22 6.75
CA LYS A 355 -29.18 -4.72 6.39
C LYS A 355 -29.08 -3.70 5.26
N THR A 356 -29.47 -4.09 4.05
CA THR A 356 -29.44 -3.24 2.85
C THR A 356 -30.10 -1.87 3.07
N GLU A 357 -31.24 -1.81 3.76
CA GLU A 357 -31.95 -0.57 4.10
C GLU A 357 -31.15 0.44 4.95
N VAL A 358 -30.09 0.01 5.65
CA VAL A 358 -29.20 0.92 6.40
C VAL A 358 -28.21 1.63 5.47
N LEU A 359 -27.83 0.96 4.38
CA LEU A 359 -26.82 1.44 3.42
C LEU A 359 -27.45 2.08 2.18
N LEU A 360 -28.61 1.60 1.73
CA LEU A 360 -29.38 2.12 0.58
C LEU A 360 -30.73 2.66 1.06
N VAL A 361 -30.83 3.97 1.28
CA VAL A 361 -32.05 4.62 1.77
C VAL A 361 -32.83 5.18 0.58
N ALA A 362 -34.01 4.60 0.30
CA ALA A 362 -34.88 5.07 -0.77
C ALA A 362 -35.66 6.32 -0.33
N ASN A 363 -35.25 7.49 -0.79
CA ASN A 363 -35.96 8.75 -0.51
C ASN A 363 -37.02 8.99 -1.58
N LYS A 364 -38.23 8.45 -1.34
CA LYS A 364 -39.36 8.52 -2.28
C LYS A 364 -40.03 9.90 -2.32
N ASP A 365 -40.03 10.61 -1.19
CA ASP A 365 -40.88 11.78 -0.96
C ASP A 365 -40.10 13.05 -0.55
N GLY A 366 -38.77 13.05 -0.72
CA GLY A 366 -37.91 14.18 -0.34
C GLY A 366 -37.83 14.42 1.18
N GLN A 367 -37.85 13.34 1.98
CA GLN A 367 -37.72 13.42 3.44
C GLN A 367 -36.51 14.26 3.85
N LYS A 368 -36.74 15.19 4.78
CA LYS A 368 -35.75 16.19 5.23
C LYS A 368 -34.69 15.61 6.17
N GLU A 369 -35.02 14.60 6.97
CA GLU A 369 -34.08 14.04 7.94
C GLU A 369 -33.28 12.89 7.31
N LEU A 370 -31.99 13.15 7.07
CA LEU A 370 -31.04 12.12 6.69
C LEU A 370 -30.58 11.30 7.91
N PRO A 371 -30.23 10.00 7.72
CA PRO A 371 -29.60 9.20 8.76
C PRO A 371 -28.34 9.84 9.34
N ARG A 372 -28.09 9.57 10.62
CA ARG A 372 -26.85 10.01 11.30
C ARG A 372 -25.61 9.22 10.85
N THR A 373 -25.82 8.06 10.24
CA THR A 373 -24.78 7.18 9.68
C THR A 373 -24.63 7.43 8.18
N PRO A 374 -23.40 7.37 7.61
CA PRO A 374 -23.20 7.44 6.17
C PRO A 374 -24.03 6.39 5.43
N CYS A 375 -24.82 6.84 4.46
CA CYS A 375 -25.70 6.00 3.65
C CYS A 375 -25.79 6.57 2.22
N ILE A 376 -26.19 5.72 1.29
CA ILE A 376 -26.44 6.08 -0.11
C ILE A 376 -27.93 6.37 -0.26
N ILE A 377 -28.27 7.58 -0.69
CA ILE A 377 -29.67 7.99 -0.91
C ILE A 377 -30.05 7.65 -2.34
N VAL A 378 -31.10 6.85 -2.52
CA VAL A 378 -31.65 6.52 -3.84
C VAL A 378 -32.91 7.34 -4.07
N ILE A 379 -32.88 8.22 -5.08
CA ILE A 379 -33.97 9.15 -5.39
C ILE A 379 -34.69 8.68 -6.66
N GLY A 380 -36.03 8.60 -6.62
CA GLY A 380 -36.86 8.26 -7.78
C GLY A 380 -36.90 6.76 -8.16
N LYS A 381 -37.30 6.48 -9.42
CA LYS A 381 -37.56 5.12 -9.96
C LYS A 381 -36.56 4.66 -11.04
N TYR A 382 -35.50 5.43 -11.33
CA TYR A 382 -34.70 5.23 -12.54
C TYR A 382 -33.58 4.18 -12.41
N ARG A 383 -33.29 3.51 -13.53
CA ARG A 383 -32.17 2.58 -13.67
C ARG A 383 -30.85 3.35 -13.64
N ILE A 384 -30.08 3.17 -12.58
CA ILE A 384 -28.78 3.82 -12.42
C ILE A 384 -27.74 3.22 -13.37
N SER A 385 -27.40 3.94 -14.44
CA SER A 385 -26.16 3.67 -15.21
C SER A 385 -24.94 4.10 -14.39
N ILE A 386 -23.74 3.57 -14.68
CA ILE A 386 -22.53 3.93 -13.92
C ILE A 386 -22.22 5.44 -13.99
N VAL A 387 -22.57 6.11 -15.10
CA VAL A 387 -22.43 7.56 -15.27
C VAL A 387 -23.49 8.33 -14.46
N SER A 388 -24.73 7.81 -14.42
CA SER A 388 -25.83 8.36 -13.60
C SER A 388 -25.57 8.20 -12.10
N CYS A 389 -24.92 7.09 -11.72
CA CYS A 389 -24.63 6.68 -10.34
C CYS A 389 -23.91 7.76 -9.54
N PHE A 390 -23.13 8.60 -10.19
CA PHE A 390 -22.34 9.62 -9.53
C PHE A 390 -22.96 11.02 -9.59
N ARG A 391 -23.88 11.28 -10.54
CA ARG A 391 -24.71 12.50 -10.54
C ARG A 391 -25.88 12.43 -9.54
N GLU A 392 -26.44 11.24 -9.31
CA GLU A 392 -27.66 11.08 -8.50
C GLU A 392 -27.41 10.68 -7.03
N LEU A 393 -26.31 9.98 -6.72
CA LEU A 393 -26.03 9.52 -5.35
C LEU A 393 -25.28 10.53 -4.46
N LEU A 394 -24.70 11.58 -5.04
CA LEU A 394 -23.94 12.61 -4.33
C LEU A 394 -24.80 13.85 -4.02
N ILE A 395 -25.97 13.65 -3.43
CA ILE A 395 -26.70 14.74 -2.77
C ILE A 395 -26.40 14.70 -1.26
N VAL A 396 -25.26 15.28 -0.87
CA VAL A 396 -24.96 15.57 0.54
C VAL A 396 -25.77 16.81 0.98
N LYS A 397 -27.08 16.65 1.14
CA LYS A 397 -27.96 17.68 1.73
C LYS A 397 -28.22 17.37 3.19
N ARG A 398 -27.52 18.03 4.11
CA ARG A 398 -28.00 18.10 5.50
C ARG A 398 -28.66 19.45 5.77
N VAL A 399 -29.77 19.37 6.49
CA VAL A 399 -30.70 20.48 6.76
C VAL A 399 -30.13 21.45 7.80
N LYS A 400 -30.61 22.71 7.73
CA LYS A 400 -30.39 23.78 8.71
C LYS A 400 -30.73 23.34 10.14
#